data_AF-A0A6B2T1E2-F1
#
_entry.id   AF-A0A6B2T1E2-F1
#
_cell.length_a   1.000
_cell.length_b   1.000
_cell.length_c   1.000
_cell.angle_alpha   90.00
_cell.angle_beta   90.00
_cell.angle_gamma   90.00
#
_symmetry.space_group_name_H-M   'P 1'
#
loop_
_entity.id
_entity.type
_entity.pdbx_description
1 polymer ?
#
loop_
_entity_poly.entity_id
_entity_poly.type
_entity_poly.pdbx_seq_one_letter_code
_entity_poly.pdbx_strand_id
1 'polypeptide(L)'
;PARILVSAGDGYALRVPRGALDANELEDRVAAARSLRGAGELSVAHAELTAALALSDGAPLAGLPGPYARRQRDRLTELTVTAQEEFFACALELGCHGETIAPLSVFAAEHPLRERAQALLMLALHRGGRRADALAAYETTRRMLATELGVDPGKELTTLHRALLGGTPLPPTALPWPGPGPSAHTTRSCIAARRQGMSGRPAGVQDWAPEAGSGGAPGTMTAPGVVSGTASDAMPGSPSGTA
;
A
#
# COMPACT_ATOMS: atom_id res chain seq x y z
N PRO A 1 -11.09 -24.01 26.05
CA PRO A 1 -10.16 -22.89 26.40
C PRO A 1 -10.12 -21.87 25.25
N ALA A 2 -10.05 -20.57 25.54
CA ALA A 2 -9.94 -19.54 24.50
C ALA A 2 -8.60 -19.69 23.76
N ARG A 3 -8.64 -19.77 22.42
CA ARG A 3 -7.45 -19.98 21.57
C ARG A 3 -6.92 -18.71 20.91
N ILE A 4 -7.77 -17.71 20.69
CA ILE A 4 -7.46 -16.49 19.93
C ILE A 4 -7.13 -15.32 20.86
N LEU A 5 -8.01 -15.01 21.82
CA LEU A 5 -7.69 -14.05 22.89
C LEU A 5 -7.32 -14.83 24.14
N VAL A 6 -6.04 -14.78 24.53
CA VAL A 6 -5.52 -15.52 25.68
C VAL A 6 -5.07 -14.54 26.77
N SER A 7 -5.34 -14.88 28.02
CA SER A 7 -4.67 -14.22 29.15
C SER A 7 -3.18 -14.61 29.11
N ALA A 8 -2.29 -13.63 29.14
CA ALA A 8 -0.86 -13.83 29.11
C ALA A 8 -0.20 -12.89 30.12
N GLY A 9 0.39 -13.45 31.17
CA GLY A 9 0.94 -12.65 32.28
C GLY A 9 -0.14 -11.80 32.95
N ASP A 10 0.11 -10.50 33.04
CA ASP A 10 -0.77 -9.46 33.58
C ASP A 10 -1.71 -8.83 32.54
N GLY A 11 -1.82 -9.39 31.33
CA GLY A 11 -2.64 -8.84 30.26
C GLY A 11 -3.26 -9.88 29.32
N TYR A 12 -3.58 -9.42 28.11
CA TYR A 12 -4.20 -10.22 27.06
C TYR A 12 -3.34 -10.20 25.80
N ALA A 13 -3.29 -11.34 25.11
CA ALA A 13 -2.67 -11.46 23.81
C ALA A 13 -3.69 -11.95 22.78
N LEU A 14 -3.80 -11.21 21.68
CA LEU A 14 -4.54 -11.65 20.50
C LEU A 14 -3.57 -12.44 19.61
N ARG A 15 -3.79 -13.75 19.50
CA ARG A 15 -3.01 -14.66 18.67
C ARG A 15 -3.73 -14.91 17.36
N VAL A 16 -3.29 -14.21 16.32
CA VAL A 16 -3.78 -14.38 14.95
C VAL A 16 -2.65 -14.90 14.05
N PRO A 17 -2.95 -15.76 13.07
CA PRO A 17 -1.97 -16.18 12.05
C PRO A 17 -1.40 -14.98 11.29
N ARG A 18 -0.20 -15.15 10.69
CA ARG A 18 0.26 -14.19 9.67
C ARG A 18 -0.68 -14.23 8.47
N GLY A 19 -0.99 -13.07 7.91
CA GLY A 19 -2.01 -12.89 6.87
C GLY A 19 -3.45 -12.74 7.39
N ALA A 20 -3.69 -12.83 8.70
CA ALA A 20 -5.01 -12.52 9.25
C ALA A 20 -5.27 -11.01 9.42
N LEU A 21 -4.25 -10.17 9.20
CA LEU A 21 -4.33 -8.73 9.26
C LEU A 21 -3.89 -8.16 7.91
N ASP A 22 -4.77 -7.37 7.30
CA ASP A 22 -4.52 -6.59 6.09
C ASP A 22 -3.24 -5.75 6.18
N ALA A 23 -2.96 -5.13 7.32
CA ALA A 23 -1.76 -4.34 7.56
C ALA A 23 -0.47 -5.18 7.44
N ASN A 24 -0.49 -6.42 7.95
CA ASN A 24 0.67 -7.32 7.81
C ASN A 24 0.79 -7.81 6.37
N GLU A 25 -0.32 -8.10 5.71
CA GLU A 25 -0.33 -8.56 4.32
C GLU A 25 0.16 -7.47 3.36
N LEU A 26 -0.25 -6.22 3.58
CA LEU A 26 0.27 -5.04 2.88
C LEU A 26 1.80 -4.93 3.05
N GLU A 27 2.30 -5.02 4.28
CA GLU A 27 3.74 -4.96 4.58
C GLU A 27 4.52 -6.09 3.90
N ASP A 28 4.02 -7.31 3.98
CA ASP A 28 4.64 -8.51 3.39
C ASP A 28 4.67 -8.41 1.85
N ARG A 29 3.58 -7.96 1.21
CA ARG A 29 3.51 -7.79 -0.25
C ARG A 29 4.40 -6.67 -0.76
N VAL A 30 4.45 -5.53 -0.06
CA VAL A 30 5.38 -4.43 -0.41
C VAL A 30 6.84 -4.89 -0.27
N ALA A 31 7.16 -5.66 0.77
CA ALA A 31 8.50 -6.24 0.93
C ALA A 31 8.83 -7.23 -0.21
N ALA A 32 7.89 -8.11 -0.57
CA ALA A 32 8.06 -9.06 -1.68
C ALA A 32 8.28 -8.34 -3.01
N ALA A 33 7.48 -7.31 -3.31
CA ALA A 33 7.64 -6.50 -4.51
C ALA A 33 9.03 -5.85 -4.61
N ARG A 34 9.57 -5.34 -3.50
CA ARG A 34 10.94 -4.78 -3.47
C ARG A 34 11.99 -5.84 -3.80
N SER A 35 11.86 -7.04 -3.23
CA SER A 35 12.77 -8.15 -3.52
C SER A 35 12.70 -8.58 -4.98
N LEU A 36 11.49 -8.70 -5.54
CA LEU A 36 11.25 -9.05 -6.94
C LEU A 36 11.81 -7.98 -7.90
N ARG A 37 11.61 -6.70 -7.59
CA ARG A 37 12.19 -5.58 -8.35
C ARG A 37 13.71 -5.64 -8.33
N GLY A 38 14.32 -5.92 -7.18
CA GLY A 38 15.76 -6.13 -7.04
C GLY A 38 16.30 -7.33 -7.84
N ALA A 39 15.46 -8.34 -8.09
CA ALA A 39 15.76 -9.49 -8.94
C ALA A 39 15.49 -9.24 -10.44
N GLY A 40 14.93 -8.09 -10.81
CA GLY A 40 14.56 -7.76 -12.19
C GLY A 40 13.20 -8.32 -12.64
N GLU A 41 12.44 -8.94 -11.74
CA GLU A 41 11.10 -9.49 -12.01
C GLU A 41 10.02 -8.40 -11.93
N LEU A 42 10.13 -7.39 -12.79
CA LEU A 42 9.30 -6.17 -12.72
C LEU A 42 7.80 -6.42 -12.87
N SER A 43 7.39 -7.37 -13.70
CA SER A 43 5.98 -7.71 -13.89
C SER A 43 5.38 -8.33 -12.63
N VAL A 44 6.12 -9.22 -11.97
CA VAL A 44 5.70 -9.85 -10.71
C VAL A 44 5.70 -8.82 -9.58
N ALA A 45 6.71 -7.96 -9.51
CA ALA A 45 6.76 -6.85 -8.55
C ALA A 45 5.56 -5.90 -8.71
N HIS A 46 5.20 -5.55 -9.95
CA HIS A 46 4.01 -4.74 -10.22
C HIS A 46 2.73 -5.44 -9.78
N ALA A 47 2.59 -6.76 -10.03
CA ALA A 47 1.42 -7.53 -9.61
C ALA A 47 1.29 -7.53 -8.07
N GLU A 48 2.39 -7.76 -7.35
CA GLU A 48 2.41 -7.70 -5.88
C GLU A 48 2.02 -6.32 -5.36
N LEU A 49 2.51 -5.23 -5.96
CA LEU A 49 2.12 -3.87 -5.57
C LEU A 49 0.65 -3.58 -5.85
N THR A 50 0.12 -4.06 -6.98
CA THR A 50 -1.31 -3.93 -7.30
C THR A 50 -2.15 -4.62 -6.23
N ALA A 51 -1.74 -5.84 -5.86
CA ALA A 51 -2.42 -6.64 -4.89
C ALA A 51 -2.26 -6.08 -3.45
N ALA A 52 -1.15 -5.39 -3.15
CA ALA A 52 -0.93 -4.70 -1.90
C ALA A 52 -1.83 -3.45 -1.78
N LEU A 53 -1.89 -2.62 -2.83
CA LEU A 53 -2.69 -1.39 -2.84
C LEU A 53 -4.20 -1.66 -2.79
N ALA A 54 -4.65 -2.82 -3.28
CA ALA A 54 -6.05 -3.25 -3.14
C ALA A 54 -6.48 -3.52 -1.69
N LEU A 55 -5.53 -3.72 -0.76
CA LEU A 55 -5.81 -3.90 0.67
C LEU A 55 -5.98 -2.56 1.40
N SER A 56 -5.45 -1.47 0.84
CA SER A 56 -5.46 -0.14 1.43
C SER A 56 -6.68 0.65 0.97
N ASP A 57 -7.86 0.32 1.50
CA ASP A 57 -9.06 1.13 1.30
C ASP A 57 -9.30 2.09 2.47
N GLY A 58 -9.36 3.38 2.16
CA GLY A 58 -9.59 4.45 3.13
C GLY A 58 -8.45 4.72 4.11
N ALA A 59 -8.77 5.47 5.17
CA ALA A 59 -7.78 5.88 6.18
C ALA A 59 -7.46 4.72 7.15
N PRO A 60 -6.18 4.34 7.34
CA PRO A 60 -5.83 3.27 8.26
C PRO A 60 -6.31 3.54 9.69
N LEU A 61 -6.87 2.51 10.34
CA LEU A 61 -7.38 2.59 11.71
C LEU A 61 -8.36 3.76 11.91
N ALA A 62 -9.22 4.03 10.92
CA ALA A 62 -10.25 5.07 11.01
C ALA A 62 -11.12 4.86 12.27
N GLY A 63 -11.44 5.95 12.95
CA GLY A 63 -12.28 5.91 14.17
C GLY A 63 -11.56 5.50 15.46
N LEU A 64 -10.31 5.02 15.40
CA LEU A 64 -9.57 4.65 16.61
C LEU A 64 -8.80 5.86 17.20
N PRO A 65 -9.08 6.24 18.45
CA PRO A 65 -8.38 7.34 19.13
C PRO A 65 -7.07 6.87 19.76
N GLY A 66 -6.28 7.85 20.23
CA GLY A 66 -5.10 7.61 21.04
C GLY A 66 -3.76 7.65 20.28
N PRO A 67 -2.65 7.85 21.01
CA PRO A 67 -1.34 8.12 20.40
C PRO A 67 -0.77 6.92 19.65
N TYR A 68 -1.10 5.68 20.06
CA TYR A 68 -0.66 4.47 19.37
C TYR A 68 -1.35 4.33 18.00
N ALA A 69 -2.68 4.45 17.96
CA ALA A 69 -3.43 4.39 16.72
C ALA A 69 -3.02 5.49 15.73
N ARG A 70 -2.76 6.71 16.22
CA ARG A 70 -2.23 7.81 15.39
C ARG A 70 -0.89 7.46 14.75
N ARG A 71 0.08 6.99 15.54
CA ARG A 71 1.40 6.59 15.01
C ARG A 71 1.30 5.47 13.97
N GLN A 72 0.43 4.50 14.21
CA GLN A 72 0.26 3.39 13.28
C GLN A 72 -0.45 3.84 12.00
N ARG A 73 -1.40 4.77 12.09
CA ARG A 73 -2.01 5.42 10.93
C ARG A 73 -0.97 6.14 10.09
N ASP A 74 -0.14 6.99 10.71
CA ASP A 74 0.91 7.74 10.00
C ASP A 74 1.88 6.78 9.29
N ARG A 75 2.31 5.69 9.97
CA ARG A 75 3.16 4.64 9.39
C ARG A 75 2.51 3.94 8.18
N LEU A 76 1.25 3.51 8.30
CA LEU A 76 0.57 2.77 7.24
C LEU A 76 0.21 3.66 6.04
N THR A 77 -0.13 4.92 6.30
CA THR A 77 -0.30 5.94 5.26
C THR A 77 1.00 6.14 4.50
N GLU A 78 2.13 6.33 5.20
CA GLU A 78 3.43 6.47 4.56
C GLU A 78 3.78 5.26 3.70
N LEU A 79 3.60 4.04 4.25
CA LEU A 79 3.85 2.80 3.53
C LEU A 79 3.02 2.70 2.24
N THR A 80 1.74 3.07 2.30
CA THR A 80 0.83 3.04 1.14
C THR A 80 1.29 4.03 0.07
N VAL A 81 1.65 5.26 0.47
CA VAL A 81 2.13 6.26 -0.49
C VAL A 81 3.44 5.82 -1.13
N THR A 82 4.40 5.26 -0.38
CA THR A 82 5.64 4.75 -0.98
C THR A 82 5.38 3.53 -1.88
N ALA A 83 4.39 2.69 -1.55
CA ALA A 83 3.98 1.58 -2.42
C ALA A 83 3.37 2.08 -3.74
N GLN A 84 2.60 3.17 -3.73
CA GLN A 84 2.09 3.83 -4.94
C GLN A 84 3.24 4.39 -5.80
N GLU A 85 4.25 5.03 -5.18
CA GLU A 85 5.44 5.50 -5.90
C GLU A 85 6.16 4.36 -6.62
N GLU A 86 6.33 3.20 -5.97
CA GLU A 86 6.92 2.03 -6.62
C GLU A 86 6.02 1.41 -7.70
N PHE A 87 4.71 1.40 -7.48
CA PHE A 87 3.76 0.90 -8.47
C PHE A 87 3.94 1.66 -9.78
N PHE A 88 3.98 3.00 -9.70
CA PHE A 88 4.23 3.84 -10.86
C PHE A 88 5.64 3.69 -11.42
N ALA A 89 6.66 3.55 -10.57
CA ALA A 89 8.03 3.29 -11.03
C ALA A 89 8.11 1.99 -11.85
N CYS A 90 7.53 0.88 -11.36
CA CYS A 90 7.47 -0.40 -12.05
C CYS A 90 6.67 -0.29 -13.36
N ALA A 91 5.51 0.38 -13.35
CA ALA A 91 4.72 0.59 -14.56
C ALA A 91 5.49 1.37 -15.64
N LEU A 92 6.26 2.39 -15.23
CA LEU A 92 7.12 3.13 -16.14
C LEU A 92 8.29 2.27 -16.66
N GLU A 93 8.87 1.37 -15.87
CA GLU A 93 9.93 0.47 -16.36
C GLU A 93 9.42 -0.58 -17.34
N LEU A 94 8.17 -1.04 -17.15
CA LEU A 94 7.50 -1.96 -18.06
C LEU A 94 7.05 -1.32 -19.38
N GLY A 95 7.20 0.00 -19.53
CA GLY A 95 6.85 0.73 -20.75
C GLY A 95 5.39 1.18 -20.83
N CYS A 96 4.61 1.03 -19.75
CA CYS A 96 3.19 1.40 -19.68
C CYS A 96 2.98 2.91 -19.49
N HIS A 97 3.75 3.76 -20.19
CA HIS A 97 3.80 5.20 -19.94
C HIS A 97 2.45 5.91 -20.17
N GLY A 98 1.76 5.60 -21.27
CA GLY A 98 0.53 6.30 -21.66
C GLY A 98 -0.61 6.13 -20.65
N GLU A 99 -0.83 4.90 -20.20
CA GLU A 99 -1.86 4.55 -19.21
C GLU A 99 -1.48 5.06 -17.80
N THR A 100 -0.18 5.23 -17.53
CA THR A 100 0.32 5.66 -16.22
C THR A 100 0.24 7.19 -16.02
N ILE A 101 0.31 8.00 -17.07
CA ILE A 101 0.38 9.48 -16.94
C ILE A 101 -0.83 10.05 -16.19
N ALA A 102 -2.05 9.64 -16.56
CA ALA A 102 -3.28 10.16 -15.94
C ALA A 102 -3.36 9.84 -14.43
N PRO A 103 -3.30 8.57 -13.99
CA PRO A 103 -3.34 8.26 -12.55
C PRO A 103 -2.14 8.86 -11.79
N LEU A 104 -0.95 8.89 -12.38
CA LEU A 104 0.23 9.50 -11.75
C LEU A 104 0.08 11.03 -11.60
N SER A 105 -0.61 11.70 -12.53
CA SER A 105 -0.88 13.13 -12.41
C SER A 105 -1.82 13.46 -11.25
N VAL A 106 -2.82 12.59 -10.98
CA VAL A 106 -3.71 12.72 -9.82
C VAL A 106 -2.91 12.50 -8.54
N PHE A 107 -2.13 11.42 -8.47
CA PHE A 107 -1.28 11.11 -7.32
C PHE A 107 -0.28 12.24 -7.01
N ALA A 108 0.38 12.80 -8.04
CA ALA A 108 1.31 13.91 -7.88
C ALA A 108 0.61 15.21 -7.41
N ALA A 109 -0.66 15.42 -7.79
CA ALA A 109 -1.44 16.56 -7.31
C ALA A 109 -1.89 16.39 -5.85
N GLU A 110 -2.14 15.17 -5.40
CA GLU A 110 -2.45 14.83 -4.00
C GLU A 110 -1.19 14.93 -3.10
N HIS A 111 -0.01 14.71 -3.68
CA HIS A 111 1.28 14.78 -2.98
C HIS A 111 2.25 15.81 -3.61
N PRO A 112 1.90 17.11 -3.58
CA PRO A 112 2.65 18.17 -4.27
C PRO A 112 4.08 18.35 -3.72
N LEU A 113 4.29 18.09 -2.43
CA LEU A 113 5.58 18.24 -1.75
C LEU A 113 6.48 16.99 -1.86
N ARG A 114 6.00 15.89 -2.46
CA ARG A 114 6.79 14.68 -2.66
C ARG A 114 7.57 14.76 -3.96
N GLU A 115 8.86 15.05 -3.85
CA GLU A 115 9.76 15.16 -5.00
C GLU A 115 9.78 13.88 -5.86
N ARG A 116 9.68 12.70 -5.25
CA ARG A 116 9.67 11.42 -5.98
C ARG A 116 8.43 11.28 -6.87
N ALA A 117 7.26 11.64 -6.37
CA ALA A 117 6.02 11.65 -7.16
C ALA A 117 6.15 12.61 -8.36
N GLN A 118 6.70 13.81 -8.14
CA GLN A 118 6.94 14.79 -9.20
C GLN A 118 7.98 14.29 -10.22
N ALA A 119 9.06 13.66 -9.77
CA ALA A 119 10.08 13.08 -10.64
C ALA A 119 9.51 11.97 -11.53
N LEU A 120 8.68 11.08 -10.98
CA LEU A 120 8.00 10.04 -11.74
C LEU A 120 7.06 10.65 -12.78
N LEU A 121 6.28 11.69 -12.43
CA LEU A 121 5.40 12.39 -13.37
C LEU A 121 6.19 13.04 -14.52
N MET A 122 7.27 13.76 -14.20
CA MET A 122 8.17 14.35 -15.20
C MET A 122 8.71 13.30 -16.16
N LEU A 123 9.11 12.14 -15.64
CA LEU A 123 9.64 11.03 -16.44
C LEU A 123 8.56 10.41 -17.34
N ALA A 124 7.37 10.19 -16.81
CA ALA A 124 6.23 9.68 -17.55
C ALA A 124 5.84 10.60 -18.72
N LEU A 125 5.72 11.91 -18.44
CA LEU A 125 5.41 12.92 -19.45
C LEU A 125 6.47 12.98 -20.55
N HIS A 126 7.75 12.95 -20.17
CA HIS A 126 8.83 12.97 -21.15
C HIS A 126 8.82 11.73 -22.05
N ARG A 127 8.68 10.52 -21.48
CA ARG A 127 8.61 9.27 -22.26
C ARG A 127 7.34 9.19 -23.11
N GLY A 128 6.26 9.84 -22.69
CA GLY A 128 5.05 10.06 -23.49
C GLY A 128 5.17 11.14 -24.57
N GLY A 129 6.37 11.69 -24.81
CA GLY A 129 6.60 12.72 -25.84
C GLY A 129 6.21 14.15 -25.43
N ARG A 130 5.72 14.35 -24.20
CA ARG A 130 5.23 15.64 -23.67
C ARG A 130 6.33 16.38 -22.92
N ARG A 131 7.46 16.66 -23.60
CA ARG A 131 8.64 17.28 -22.99
C ARG A 131 8.37 18.66 -22.38
N ALA A 132 7.56 19.49 -23.04
CA ALA A 132 7.20 20.82 -22.52
C ALA A 132 6.47 20.72 -21.17
N ASP A 133 5.53 19.78 -21.05
CA ASP A 133 4.78 19.56 -19.82
C ASP A 133 5.68 19.03 -18.69
N ALA A 134 6.64 18.16 -19.01
CA ALA A 134 7.63 17.69 -18.03
C ALA A 134 8.49 18.84 -17.46
N LEU A 135 8.89 19.82 -18.29
CA LEU A 135 9.63 21.00 -17.83
C LEU A 135 8.74 21.96 -17.03
N ALA A 136 7.47 22.12 -17.42
CA ALA A 136 6.51 22.92 -16.68
C ALA A 136 6.21 22.34 -15.28
N ALA A 137 6.14 21.01 -15.17
CA ALA A 137 5.97 20.30 -13.90
C ALA A 137 7.14 20.56 -12.94
N TYR A 138 8.38 20.56 -13.44
CA TYR A 138 9.56 20.92 -12.63
C TYR A 138 9.45 22.34 -12.07
N GLU A 139 9.15 23.33 -12.91
CA GLU A 139 9.11 24.73 -12.48
C GLU A 139 7.96 24.97 -11.49
N THR A 140 6.85 24.26 -11.65
CA THR A 140 5.73 24.30 -10.69
C THR A 140 6.15 23.69 -9.35
N THR A 141 6.80 22.52 -9.37
CA THR A 141 7.32 21.86 -8.16
C THR A 141 8.34 22.72 -7.44
N ARG A 142 9.31 23.30 -8.17
CA ARG A 142 10.33 24.20 -7.61
C ARG A 142 9.70 25.36 -6.86
N ARG A 143 8.71 26.02 -7.47
CA ARG A 143 7.99 27.14 -6.82
C ARG A 143 7.25 26.67 -5.57
N MET A 144 6.55 25.54 -5.62
CA MET A 144 5.85 25.01 -4.44
C MET A 144 6.81 24.67 -3.29
N LEU A 145 7.93 23.99 -3.55
CA LEU A 145 8.91 23.67 -2.51
C LEU A 145 9.52 24.93 -1.89
N ALA A 146 9.84 25.93 -2.72
CA ALA A 146 10.37 27.20 -2.24
C ALA A 146 9.33 27.98 -1.41
N THR A 147 8.06 27.97 -1.81
CA THR A 147 6.99 28.70 -1.10
C THR A 147 6.58 28.01 0.20
N GLU A 148 6.38 26.70 0.19
CA GLU A 148 5.83 25.96 1.34
C GLU A 148 6.90 25.53 2.35
N LEU A 149 8.09 25.17 1.87
CA LEU A 149 9.16 24.62 2.72
C LEU A 149 10.39 25.54 2.80
N GLY A 150 10.50 26.55 1.92
CA GLY A 150 11.68 27.40 1.85
C GLY A 150 12.94 26.68 1.37
N VAL A 151 12.78 25.55 0.67
CA VAL A 151 13.88 24.71 0.20
C VAL A 151 13.94 24.66 -1.32
N ASP A 152 15.15 24.49 -1.84
CA ASP A 152 15.38 24.18 -3.24
C ASP A 152 15.09 22.70 -3.55
N PRO A 153 14.74 22.35 -4.80
CA PRO A 153 14.53 20.97 -5.20
C PRO A 153 15.78 20.12 -5.01
N GLY A 154 15.58 18.88 -4.58
CA GLY A 154 16.61 17.90 -4.33
C GLY A 154 17.42 17.54 -5.59
N LYS A 155 18.52 16.83 -5.34
CA LYS A 155 19.48 16.44 -6.39
C LYS A 155 18.85 15.57 -7.48
N GLU A 156 17.93 14.71 -7.10
CA GLU A 156 17.26 13.77 -8.00
C GLU A 156 16.41 14.52 -9.04
N LEU A 157 15.52 15.39 -8.57
CA LEU A 157 14.65 16.24 -9.40
C LEU A 157 15.48 17.19 -10.29
N THR A 158 16.52 17.80 -9.73
CA THR A 158 17.44 18.70 -10.46
C THR A 158 18.23 17.96 -11.54
N THR A 159 18.69 16.74 -11.26
CA THR A 159 19.43 15.92 -12.23
C THR A 159 18.51 15.48 -13.37
N LEU A 160 17.28 15.08 -13.06
CA LEU A 160 16.28 14.75 -14.08
C LEU A 160 15.98 15.95 -14.97
N HIS A 161 15.78 17.14 -14.40
CA HIS A 161 15.56 18.36 -15.18
C HIS A 161 16.73 18.67 -16.14
N ARG A 162 17.97 18.54 -15.68
CA ARG A 162 19.15 18.74 -16.54
C ARG A 162 19.23 17.71 -17.66
N ALA A 163 18.95 16.44 -17.38
CA ALA A 163 18.89 15.40 -18.41
C ALA A 163 17.80 15.71 -19.46
N LEU A 164 16.63 16.17 -18.99
CA LEU A 164 15.52 16.61 -19.84
C LEU A 164 15.84 17.85 -20.67
N LEU A 165 16.81 18.69 -20.29
CA LEU A 165 17.28 19.83 -21.10
C LEU A 165 18.34 19.38 -22.11
N GLY A 166 19.31 18.56 -21.69
CA GLY A 166 20.47 18.15 -22.49
C GLY A 166 20.24 17.04 -23.49
N GLY A 167 19.08 16.35 -23.48
CA GLY A 167 18.82 15.20 -24.35
C GLY A 167 19.74 14.00 -24.06
N THR A 168 20.35 13.98 -22.89
CA THR A 168 21.24 12.92 -22.38
C THR A 168 20.40 11.72 -21.93
N PRO A 169 20.96 10.49 -21.83
CA PRO A 169 20.22 9.34 -21.35
C PRO A 169 19.64 9.63 -19.96
N LEU A 170 18.35 9.40 -19.82
CA LEU A 170 17.65 9.59 -18.55
C LEU A 170 18.20 8.61 -17.51
N PRO A 171 18.23 8.97 -16.23
CA PRO A 171 18.52 7.99 -15.18
C PRO A 171 17.49 6.85 -15.26
N PRO A 172 17.90 5.60 -14.98
CA PRO A 172 16.96 4.50 -14.84
C PRO A 172 15.90 4.86 -13.78
N THR A 173 14.66 4.41 -14.00
CA THR A 173 13.54 4.61 -13.05
C THR A 173 13.75 3.87 -11.72
N ALA A 174 14.86 3.13 -11.61
CA ALA A 174 15.48 2.62 -10.40
C ALA A 174 15.91 3.75 -9.45
N LEU A 175 14.96 4.59 -9.06
CA LEU A 175 15.08 5.47 -7.93
C LEU A 175 15.19 4.55 -6.70
N PRO A 176 16.27 4.63 -5.92
CA PRO A 176 16.44 3.79 -4.75
C PRO A 176 15.24 3.97 -3.84
N TRP A 177 14.64 2.86 -3.40
CA TRP A 177 13.57 2.89 -2.42
C TRP A 177 14.10 3.65 -1.18
N PRO A 178 13.47 4.76 -0.73
CA PRO A 178 13.82 5.36 0.54
C PRO A 178 13.37 4.38 1.62
N GLY A 179 14.29 3.51 2.06
CA GLY A 179 14.00 2.60 3.17
C GLY A 179 13.48 3.45 4.32
N PRO A 180 12.49 3.00 5.11
CA PRO A 180 12.31 3.59 6.42
C PRO A 180 13.69 3.50 7.08
N GLY A 181 14.35 4.64 7.30
CA GLY A 181 15.65 4.69 7.97
C GLY A 181 15.55 3.83 9.22
N PRO A 182 16.58 3.05 9.58
CA PRO A 182 16.48 1.99 10.57
C PRO A 182 15.86 2.56 11.83
N SER A 183 14.57 2.31 12.01
CA SER A 183 13.91 2.66 13.24
C SER A 183 14.47 1.65 14.21
N ALA A 184 15.35 2.13 15.08
CA ALA A 184 16.00 1.36 16.11
C ALA A 184 14.97 0.92 17.16
N HIS A 185 14.06 0.03 16.76
CA HIS A 185 13.45 -0.91 17.67
C HIS A 185 14.32 -2.15 17.58
N THR A 186 15.25 -2.23 18.53
CA THR A 186 15.93 -3.44 18.99
C THR A 186 15.00 -4.64 18.89
N THR A 187 15.07 -5.36 17.78
CA THR A 187 14.63 -6.75 17.77
C THR A 187 15.85 -7.54 18.16
N ARG A 188 15.85 -7.94 19.43
CA ARG A 188 16.82 -8.82 20.06
C ARG A 188 17.05 -10.01 19.13
N SER A 189 18.23 -10.02 18.52
CA SER A 189 18.75 -11.10 17.69
C SER A 189 18.53 -12.45 18.37
N CYS A 190 17.66 -13.29 17.82
CA CYS A 190 17.72 -14.73 18.06
C CYS A 190 18.83 -15.28 17.17
N ILE A 191 19.99 -15.45 17.81
CA ILE A 191 21.12 -16.22 17.31
C ILE A 191 20.62 -17.52 16.71
N ALA A 192 21.07 -17.77 15.48
CA ALA A 192 20.90 -19.00 14.74
C ALA A 192 21.35 -20.22 15.57
N ALA A 193 20.38 -21.03 16.01
CA ALA A 193 20.65 -22.38 16.45
C ALA A 193 20.86 -23.27 15.21
N ARG A 194 22.13 -23.39 14.82
CA ARG A 194 22.67 -24.36 13.88
C ARG A 194 22.36 -25.78 14.40
N ARG A 195 21.34 -26.47 13.87
CA ARG A 195 21.13 -27.91 14.10
C ARG A 195 22.06 -28.71 13.18
N GLN A 196 23.09 -29.31 13.77
CA GLN A 196 23.77 -30.46 13.17
C GLN A 196 22.90 -31.71 13.36
N GLY A 197 23.00 -32.61 12.39
CA GLY A 197 22.11 -33.74 12.20
C GLY A 197 22.09 -34.76 13.34
N MET A 198 20.93 -35.38 13.50
CA MET A 198 20.78 -36.65 14.19
C MET A 198 19.80 -37.49 13.38
N SER A 199 20.37 -38.50 12.73
CA SER A 199 19.68 -39.63 12.11
C SER A 199 18.95 -40.43 13.19
N GLY A 200 17.67 -40.71 12.95
CA GLY A 200 16.87 -41.61 13.79
C GLY A 200 15.38 -41.56 13.45
N ARG A 201 14.97 -42.28 12.40
CA ARG A 201 13.62 -42.86 12.29
C ARG A 201 13.62 -44.19 13.08
N PRO A 202 12.48 -44.87 13.33
CA PRO A 202 11.08 -44.49 13.06
C PRO A 202 10.10 -44.82 14.23
N ALA A 203 8.83 -44.37 14.13
CA ALA A 203 7.61 -45.19 14.35
C ALA A 203 6.38 -44.29 14.60
N GLY A 204 5.23 -44.70 14.06
CA GLY A 204 3.93 -44.19 14.49
C GLY A 204 3.21 -43.25 13.52
N VAL A 205 2.98 -43.71 12.28
CA VAL A 205 1.83 -43.22 11.51
C VAL A 205 0.62 -43.95 12.06
N GLN A 206 -0.31 -43.22 12.67
CA GLN A 206 -1.66 -43.69 12.90
C GLN A 206 -2.61 -42.74 12.19
N ASP A 207 -3.32 -43.36 11.24
CA ASP A 207 -4.42 -42.82 10.48
C ASP A 207 -5.44 -42.13 11.37
N TRP A 208 -5.92 -40.98 10.91
CA TRP A 208 -7.23 -40.49 11.28
C TRP A 208 -7.96 -40.19 9.97
N ALA A 209 -8.95 -41.03 9.66
CA ALA A 209 -9.95 -40.83 8.64
C ALA A 209 -11.18 -40.15 9.28
N PRO A 210 -11.90 -39.27 8.57
CA PRO A 210 -13.20 -38.80 9.05
C PRO A 210 -14.27 -39.86 8.74
N GLU A 211 -14.89 -40.41 9.79
CA GLU A 211 -16.09 -41.23 9.67
C GLU A 211 -17.28 -40.38 9.21
N ALA A 212 -17.88 -40.83 8.10
CA ALA A 212 -19.18 -40.39 7.64
C ALA A 212 -20.28 -40.99 8.55
N GLY A 213 -20.93 -40.13 9.33
CA GLY A 213 -22.18 -40.44 10.02
C GLY A 213 -23.37 -39.97 9.20
N SER A 214 -24.00 -40.90 8.50
CA SER A 214 -25.27 -40.75 7.79
C SER A 214 -26.47 -40.68 8.74
N GLY A 215 -27.41 -39.78 8.45
CA GLY A 215 -28.85 -40.01 8.74
C GLY A 215 -29.58 -38.90 9.49
N GLY A 216 -30.47 -38.18 8.79
CA GLY A 216 -31.50 -37.33 9.41
C GLY A 216 -31.94 -36.15 8.54
N ALA A 217 -32.95 -36.36 7.71
CA ALA A 217 -33.57 -35.40 6.78
C ALA A 217 -34.37 -34.27 7.50
N PRO A 218 -34.88 -33.25 6.77
CA PRO A 218 -34.95 -31.86 7.24
C PRO A 218 -36.28 -31.48 7.91
N GLY A 219 -36.19 -30.64 8.94
CA GLY A 219 -37.30 -29.87 9.50
C GLY A 219 -37.31 -28.45 8.95
N THR A 220 -38.23 -28.18 8.04
CA THR A 220 -38.74 -26.85 7.66
C THR A 220 -39.35 -26.13 8.87
N MET A 221 -38.92 -24.89 9.18
CA MET A 221 -39.78 -23.81 9.72
C MET A 221 -38.99 -22.49 9.78
N THR A 222 -39.16 -21.59 8.80
CA THR A 222 -39.97 -20.36 8.88
C THR A 222 -39.21 -19.17 9.49
N ALA A 223 -38.90 -18.21 8.62
CA ALA A 223 -38.52 -16.84 8.98
C ALA A 223 -39.73 -16.05 9.50
N PRO A 224 -39.50 -15.05 10.37
CA PRO A 224 -40.13 -13.75 10.24
C PRO A 224 -39.00 -12.73 9.98
N GLY A 225 -39.12 -11.76 9.09
CA GLY A 225 -40.31 -11.04 8.67
C GLY A 225 -39.83 -9.61 8.53
N VAL A 226 -39.60 -9.19 7.29
CA VAL A 226 -39.31 -7.82 6.90
C VAL A 226 -40.51 -6.96 7.31
N VAL A 227 -40.26 -5.93 8.13
CA VAL A 227 -41.22 -4.83 8.30
C VAL A 227 -40.82 -3.71 7.35
N SER A 228 -41.61 -3.55 6.29
CA SER A 228 -41.67 -2.35 5.50
C SER A 228 -42.36 -1.25 6.32
N GLY A 229 -41.67 -0.13 6.50
CA GLY A 229 -42.28 1.13 6.93
C GLY A 229 -42.32 2.09 5.74
N THR A 230 -43.49 2.18 5.11
CA THR A 230 -43.82 3.20 4.12
C THR A 230 -44.10 4.53 4.81
N ALA A 231 -43.44 5.60 4.38
CA ALA A 231 -43.96 6.97 4.51
C ALA A 231 -43.49 7.79 3.31
N SER A 232 -44.29 7.77 2.26
CA SER A 232 -44.45 8.90 1.35
C SER A 232 -45.30 9.93 2.08
N ASP A 233 -44.86 11.19 2.20
CA ASP A 233 -45.56 12.28 1.51
C ASP A 233 -44.80 13.64 1.55
N ALA A 234 -44.95 14.35 0.44
CA ALA A 234 -45.01 15.81 0.27
C ALA A 234 -43.79 16.73 0.61
N MET A 235 -43.00 17.02 -0.42
CA MET A 235 -42.66 18.40 -0.84
C MET A 235 -43.89 19.01 -1.57
N PRO A 236 -44.14 20.35 -1.60
CA PRO A 236 -43.19 21.33 -2.14
C PRO A 236 -43.27 22.76 -1.54
N GLY A 237 -42.31 23.61 -1.92
CA GLY A 237 -42.51 25.06 -1.85
C GLY A 237 -41.24 25.89 -1.76
N SER A 238 -40.60 26.16 -2.90
CA SER A 238 -39.91 27.44 -3.10
C SER A 238 -40.95 28.53 -3.37
N PRO A 239 -40.65 29.79 -3.07
CA PRO A 239 -40.53 30.72 -4.18
C PRO A 239 -39.31 31.65 -4.10
N SER A 240 -38.79 31.89 -5.29
CA SER A 240 -37.91 32.98 -5.72
C SER A 240 -38.43 34.37 -5.36
N GLY A 241 -37.49 35.30 -5.07
CA GLY A 241 -37.75 36.74 -4.97
C GLY A 241 -36.46 37.53 -5.14
N THR A 242 -36.33 38.20 -6.29
CA THR A 242 -35.27 39.11 -6.72
C THR A 242 -35.52 40.53 -6.21
N ALA A 243 -34.49 41.21 -5.71
CA ALA A 243 -34.17 42.64 -5.89
C ALA A 243 -33.00 43.02 -4.99
#